data_AF-A0A7C3R056-F1
#
_entry.id   AF-A0A7C3R056-F1
#
_cell.length_a   1.000
_cell.length_b   1.000
_cell.length_c   1.000
_cell.angle_alpha   90.00
_cell.angle_beta   90.00
_cell.angle_gamma   90.00
#
_symmetry.space_group_name_H-M   'P 1'
#
loop_
_entity.id
_entity.type
_entity.pdbx_description
1 polymer ?
#
loop_
_entity_poly.entity_id
_entity_poly.type
_entity_poly.pdbx_seq_one_letter_code
_entity_poly.pdbx_strand_id
1 'polypeptide(L)'
;IVSQKGRTAIENMEYTASSEAGDTETPLVVIVNGGSASASEIVSGALQDFKRGIVVGEKTFGKGSVQVVMPVGEGEALKLPVARYYLPSGRTIQAEGVTPDIIVHRGEIAYKEDPAILKEEALQKHLKSELEKIDGITNTVSTENNETNATIITEQQLYKDAQLKSAVDILKALIITEGGN
;
A
#
# COMPACT_ATOMS: atom_id res chain seq x y z
N ILE A 1 -7.77 3.04 16.26
CA ILE A 1 -7.39 2.07 15.20
C ILE A 1 -8.55 1.12 14.93
N VAL A 2 -9.02 0.36 15.93
CA VAL A 2 -10.11 -0.61 15.75
C VAL A 2 -10.87 -0.75 17.07
N SER A 3 -12.16 -1.07 16.98
CA SER A 3 -12.94 -1.50 18.15
C SER A 3 -13.41 -2.94 17.98
N GLN A 4 -13.43 -3.68 19.08
CA GLN A 4 -14.00 -5.01 19.20
C GLN A 4 -15.33 -4.86 19.95
N LYS A 5 -16.41 -5.39 19.37
CA LYS A 5 -17.71 -5.44 20.06
C LYS A 5 -18.14 -6.88 20.29
N GLY A 6 -18.29 -7.24 21.56
CA GLY A 6 -18.76 -8.54 22.04
C GLY A 6 -20.28 -8.63 22.02
N ARG A 7 -20.84 -9.61 22.74
CA ARG A 7 -22.30 -9.77 22.87
C ARG A 7 -22.89 -8.75 23.85
N THR A 8 -22.11 -8.37 24.85
CA THR A 8 -22.49 -7.40 25.88
C THR A 8 -21.57 -6.19 25.83
N ALA A 9 -22.06 -5.03 26.29
CA ALA A 9 -21.28 -3.79 26.25
C ALA A 9 -19.99 -3.85 27.09
N ILE A 10 -19.99 -4.67 28.16
CA ILE A 10 -18.82 -4.88 29.03
C ILE A 10 -17.69 -5.66 28.34
N GLU A 11 -17.98 -6.37 27.24
CA GLU A 11 -17.00 -7.10 26.44
C GLU A 11 -16.42 -6.22 25.31
N ASN A 12 -16.87 -4.97 25.18
CA ASN A 12 -16.36 -4.07 24.17
C ASN A 12 -14.95 -3.61 24.54
N MET A 13 -14.07 -3.57 23.55
CA MET A 13 -12.72 -3.08 23.69
C MET A 13 -12.39 -2.11 22.56
N GLU A 14 -11.62 -1.08 22.87
CA GLU A 14 -11.14 -0.12 21.88
C GLU A 14 -9.62 -0.09 21.86
N TYR A 15 -9.06 -0.04 20.66
CA TYR A 15 -7.63 0.02 20.44
C TYR A 15 -7.30 1.29 19.68
N THR A 16 -6.62 2.22 20.35
CA THR A 16 -6.19 3.51 19.82
C THR A 16 -4.67 3.55 19.61
N ALA A 17 -4.21 4.38 18.67
CA ALA A 17 -2.78 4.65 18.53
C ALA A 17 -2.35 5.66 19.61
N SER A 18 -1.11 5.58 20.08
CA SER A 18 -0.50 6.66 20.86
C SER A 18 -0.13 7.82 19.92
N SER A 19 -0.07 9.03 20.47
CA SER A 19 0.33 10.25 19.74
C SER A 19 1.85 10.41 19.58
N GLU A 20 2.65 9.47 20.09
CA GLU A 20 4.10 9.59 20.14
C GLU A 20 4.74 9.04 18.84
N ALA A 21 5.32 9.97 18.06
CA ALA A 21 6.41 9.77 17.09
C ALA A 21 6.17 8.78 15.93
N GLY A 22 4.98 8.78 15.31
CA GLY A 22 4.73 8.12 14.03
C GLY A 22 4.81 9.09 12.85
N ASP A 23 5.38 8.64 11.72
CA ASP A 23 5.30 9.37 10.46
C ASP A 23 3.86 9.38 9.91
N THR A 24 3.21 10.52 10.05
CA THR A 24 1.81 10.73 9.68
C THR A 24 1.64 11.51 8.37
N GLU A 25 2.74 12.03 7.82
CA GLU A 25 2.72 12.95 6.69
C GLU A 25 3.20 12.29 5.39
N THR A 26 4.14 11.34 5.45
CA THR A 26 4.67 10.72 4.22
C THR A 26 3.55 10.06 3.40
N PRO A 27 3.44 10.35 2.09
CA PRO A 27 2.48 9.71 1.20
C PRO A 27 2.49 8.19 1.32
N LEU A 28 1.30 7.59 1.47
CA LEU A 28 1.14 6.16 1.67
C LEU A 28 0.09 5.58 0.73
N VAL A 29 0.48 4.53 0.01
CA VAL A 29 -0.41 3.71 -0.80
C VAL A 29 -0.33 2.26 -0.30
N VAL A 30 -1.47 1.63 -0.10
CA VAL A 30 -1.59 0.26 0.43
C VAL A 30 -2.19 -0.63 -0.63
N ILE A 31 -1.48 -1.69 -1.04
CA ILE A 31 -1.97 -2.66 -2.01
C ILE A 31 -2.67 -3.81 -1.26
N VAL A 32 -3.88 -4.15 -1.67
CA VAL A 32 -4.68 -5.24 -1.09
C VAL A 32 -5.26 -6.17 -2.17
N ASN A 33 -5.58 -7.39 -1.77
CA ASN A 33 -6.24 -8.36 -2.64
C ASN A 33 -7.18 -9.28 -1.83
N GLY A 34 -7.83 -10.23 -2.53
CA GLY A 34 -8.74 -11.20 -1.90
C GLY A 34 -8.07 -12.15 -0.87
N GLY A 35 -6.74 -12.21 -0.83
CA GLY A 35 -5.98 -12.93 0.20
C GLY A 35 -5.68 -12.09 1.45
N SER A 36 -5.86 -10.77 1.40
CA SER A 36 -5.73 -9.89 2.56
C SER A 36 -6.89 -10.16 3.52
N ALA A 37 -6.57 -10.67 4.71
CA ALA A 37 -7.57 -11.11 5.68
C ALA A 37 -7.19 -10.70 7.11
N SER A 38 -8.20 -10.51 7.97
CA SER A 38 -8.01 -10.27 9.42
C SER A 38 -7.22 -8.98 9.69
N ALA A 39 -6.05 -9.07 10.33
CA ALA A 39 -5.28 -7.88 10.73
C ALA A 39 -4.95 -6.94 9.56
N SER A 40 -4.64 -7.48 8.38
CA SER A 40 -4.37 -6.67 7.18
C SER A 40 -5.58 -5.85 6.75
N GLU A 41 -6.80 -6.37 6.92
CA GLU A 41 -8.05 -5.65 6.63
C GLU A 41 -8.31 -4.56 7.66
N ILE A 42 -7.99 -4.82 8.93
CA ILE A 42 -8.08 -3.81 9.97
C ILE A 42 -7.13 -2.65 9.68
N VAL A 43 -5.88 -2.95 9.31
CA VAL A 43 -4.86 -1.94 9.01
C VAL A 43 -5.23 -1.15 7.76
N SER A 44 -5.53 -1.81 6.64
CA SER A 44 -5.89 -1.12 5.39
C SER A 44 -7.17 -0.30 5.55
N GLY A 45 -8.20 -0.87 6.19
CA GLY A 45 -9.46 -0.19 6.45
C GLY A 45 -9.33 0.99 7.41
N ALA A 46 -8.51 0.89 8.45
CA ALA A 46 -8.25 2.01 9.37
C ALA A 46 -7.48 3.14 8.68
N LEU A 47 -6.48 2.82 7.86
CA LEU A 47 -5.74 3.81 7.06
C LEU A 47 -6.66 4.54 6.08
N GLN A 48 -7.57 3.81 5.44
CA GLN A 48 -8.60 4.37 4.56
C GLN A 48 -9.57 5.27 5.34
N ASP A 49 -10.10 4.81 6.47
CA ASP A 49 -11.07 5.56 7.27
C ASP A 49 -10.49 6.86 7.84
N PHE A 50 -9.21 6.86 8.22
CA PHE A 50 -8.49 8.05 8.66
C PHE A 50 -8.02 8.94 7.50
N LYS A 51 -8.25 8.53 6.25
CA LYS A 51 -7.70 9.20 5.05
C LYS A 51 -6.17 9.34 5.10
N ARG A 52 -5.50 8.41 5.78
CA ARG A 52 -4.04 8.42 5.95
C ARG A 52 -3.31 7.90 4.71
N GLY A 53 -3.95 7.03 3.94
CA GLY A 53 -3.38 6.49 2.71
C GLY A 53 -4.46 5.98 1.78
N ILE A 54 -4.08 5.77 0.52
CA ILE A 54 -4.99 5.27 -0.53
C ILE A 54 -4.85 3.75 -0.62
N VAL A 55 -5.97 3.04 -0.59
CA VAL A 55 -6.02 1.58 -0.73
C VAL A 55 -6.28 1.21 -2.20
N VAL A 56 -5.43 0.37 -2.78
CA VAL A 56 -5.44 0.00 -4.19
C VAL A 56 -5.49 -1.52 -4.34
N GLY A 57 -6.20 -2.01 -5.35
CA GLY A 57 -6.17 -3.42 -5.74
C GLY A 57 -7.56 -4.04 -5.77
N GLU A 58 -7.73 -5.17 -5.09
CA GLU A 58 -8.99 -5.93 -5.10
C GLU A 58 -9.59 -6.04 -3.71
N LYS A 59 -10.92 -6.22 -3.67
CA LYS A 59 -11.67 -6.39 -2.43
C LYS A 59 -11.08 -7.50 -1.56
N THR A 60 -10.94 -7.23 -0.27
CA THR A 60 -10.34 -8.15 0.70
C THR A 60 -11.29 -9.30 1.10
N PHE A 61 -10.79 -10.24 1.90
CA PHE A 61 -11.48 -11.49 2.20
C PHE A 61 -12.79 -11.34 3.01
N GLY A 62 -12.83 -10.43 3.97
CA GLY A 62 -13.98 -10.21 4.86
C GLY A 62 -13.94 -10.97 6.19
N LYS A 63 -12.76 -11.17 6.78
CA LYS A 63 -12.62 -11.85 8.07
C LYS A 63 -12.52 -10.85 9.22
N GLY A 64 -13.66 -10.54 9.82
CA GLY A 64 -13.80 -9.58 10.91
C GLY A 64 -14.08 -10.16 12.29
N SER A 65 -14.06 -11.48 12.48
CA SER A 65 -14.40 -12.10 13.76
C SER A 65 -13.20 -12.21 14.69
N VAL A 66 -13.38 -11.87 15.97
CA VAL A 66 -12.42 -12.16 17.03
C VAL A 66 -12.65 -13.58 17.53
N GLN A 67 -11.59 -14.38 17.56
CA GLN A 67 -11.64 -15.76 18.03
C GLN A 67 -10.81 -15.90 19.30
N VAL A 68 -11.37 -16.55 20.32
CA VAL A 68 -10.68 -16.91 21.57
C VAL A 68 -10.44 -18.40 21.58
N VAL A 69 -9.26 -18.81 22.08
CA VAL A 69 -8.91 -20.21 22.28
C VAL A 69 -9.14 -20.54 23.76
N MET A 70 -10.08 -21.45 24.03
CA MET A 70 -10.44 -21.87 25.38
C MET A 70 -9.95 -23.31 25.60
N PRO A 71 -9.05 -23.58 26.56
CA PRO A 71 -8.63 -24.93 26.88
C PRO A 71 -9.81 -25.73 27.47
N VAL A 72 -9.98 -26.98 27.05
CA VAL A 72 -11.06 -27.88 27.51
C VAL A 72 -10.55 -29.17 28.16
N GLY A 73 -9.24 -29.38 28.17
CA GLY A 73 -8.57 -30.54 28.77
C GLY A 73 -7.05 -30.44 28.60
N GLU A 74 -6.33 -31.52 28.91
CA GLU A 74 -4.89 -31.59 28.62
C GLU A 74 -4.67 -31.78 27.11
N GLY A 75 -4.15 -30.73 26.45
CA GLY A 75 -3.81 -30.76 25.02
C GLY A 75 -4.95 -30.41 24.06
N GLU A 76 -6.17 -30.19 24.56
CA GLU A 76 -7.34 -29.85 23.75
C GLU A 76 -7.81 -28.41 23.99
N ALA A 77 -8.20 -27.72 22.92
CA ALA A 77 -8.73 -26.37 23.00
C ALA A 77 -9.84 -26.11 21.97
N LEU A 78 -10.83 -25.33 22.36
CA LEU A 78 -11.91 -24.86 21.52
C LEU A 78 -11.58 -23.46 20.99
N LYS A 79 -11.61 -23.27 19.68
CA LYS A 79 -11.51 -21.94 19.05
C LYS A 79 -12.90 -21.41 18.74
N LEU A 80 -13.35 -20.40 19.48
CA LEU A 80 -14.71 -19.86 19.39
C LEU A 80 -14.71 -18.39 18.96
N PRO A 81 -15.53 -18.00 17.96
CA PRO A 81 -15.75 -16.59 17.65
C PRO A 81 -16.62 -15.94 18.72
N VAL A 82 -16.11 -14.88 19.37
CA VAL A 82 -16.76 -14.21 20.50
C VAL A 82 -17.17 -12.77 20.20
N ALA A 83 -16.54 -12.12 19.22
CA ALA A 83 -16.77 -10.71 18.92
C ALA A 83 -16.51 -10.39 17.45
N ARG A 84 -16.79 -9.14 17.06
CA ARG A 84 -16.49 -8.59 15.72
C ARG A 84 -15.64 -7.34 15.82
N TYR A 85 -14.77 -7.15 14.83
CA TYR A 85 -14.02 -5.92 14.63
C TYR A 85 -14.86 -4.88 13.87
N TYR A 86 -14.70 -3.63 14.27
CA TYR A 86 -15.26 -2.44 13.68
C TYR A 86 -14.15 -1.42 13.44
N LEU A 87 -14.09 -0.90 12.22
CA LEU A 87 -13.12 0.10 11.80
C LEU A 87 -13.46 1.49 12.41
N PRO A 88 -12.57 2.50 12.32
CA PRO A 88 -12.81 3.83 12.88
C PRO A 88 -14.12 4.50 12.42
N SER A 89 -14.56 4.24 11.18
CA SER A 89 -15.84 4.72 10.65
C SER A 89 -17.06 4.05 11.28
N GLY A 90 -16.88 2.98 12.06
CA GLY A 90 -17.95 2.18 12.64
C GLY A 90 -18.48 1.07 11.72
N ARG A 91 -17.96 0.91 10.50
CA ARG A 91 -18.29 -0.24 9.64
C ARG A 91 -17.58 -1.51 10.10
N THR A 92 -18.16 -2.67 9.79
CA THR A 92 -17.53 -3.98 10.05
C THR A 92 -16.97 -4.57 8.77
N ILE A 93 -15.84 -5.28 8.89
CA ILE A 93 -15.23 -6.02 7.78
C ILE A 93 -15.77 -7.47 7.68
N GLN A 94 -16.58 -7.92 8.64
CA GLN A 94 -17.08 -9.30 8.64
C GLN A 94 -18.01 -9.55 7.46
N ALA A 95 -17.69 -10.54 6.61
CA ALA A 95 -18.39 -10.91 5.38
C ALA A 95 -18.41 -9.82 4.27
N GLU A 96 -17.99 -8.60 4.57
CA GLU A 96 -17.88 -7.50 3.60
C GLU A 96 -16.45 -7.24 3.15
N GLY A 97 -15.46 -7.32 4.04
CA GLY A 97 -14.08 -6.91 3.74
C GLY A 97 -13.92 -5.40 3.60
N VAL A 98 -12.78 -5.00 3.05
CA VAL A 98 -12.40 -3.63 2.72
C VAL A 98 -12.44 -3.51 1.20
N THR A 99 -13.25 -2.57 0.72
CA THR A 99 -13.27 -2.19 -0.69
C THR A 99 -12.16 -1.15 -0.92
N PRO A 100 -11.22 -1.38 -1.85
CA PRO A 100 -10.16 -0.41 -2.14
C PRO A 100 -10.74 0.88 -2.73
N ASP A 101 -10.04 2.01 -2.51
CA ASP A 101 -10.38 3.31 -3.11
C ASP A 101 -10.24 3.26 -4.63
N ILE A 102 -9.23 2.55 -5.12
CA ILE A 102 -8.95 2.37 -6.54
C ILE A 102 -8.89 0.88 -6.84
N ILE A 103 -9.90 0.39 -7.57
CA ILE A 103 -9.99 -1.01 -7.96
C ILE A 103 -9.02 -1.26 -9.12
N VAL A 104 -8.07 -2.16 -8.91
CA VAL A 104 -7.11 -2.60 -9.91
C VAL A 104 -7.01 -4.12 -9.84
N HIS A 105 -7.33 -4.80 -10.94
CA HIS A 105 -7.20 -6.24 -11.02
C HIS A 105 -5.75 -6.65 -11.26
N ARG A 106 -5.40 -7.85 -10.78
CA ARG A 106 -4.09 -8.43 -11.04
C ARG A 106 -3.92 -8.71 -12.54
N GLY A 107 -2.79 -8.31 -13.10
CA GLY A 107 -2.46 -8.54 -14.50
C GLY A 107 -1.14 -7.89 -14.88
N GLU A 108 -0.62 -8.25 -16.05
CA GLU A 108 0.54 -7.59 -16.63
C GLU A 108 0.07 -6.42 -17.51
N ILE A 109 0.79 -5.31 -17.49
CA ILE A 109 0.53 -4.19 -18.40
C ILE A 109 1.37 -4.42 -19.65
N ALA A 110 0.71 -4.47 -20.80
CA ALA A 110 1.39 -4.54 -22.07
C ALA A 110 2.19 -3.25 -22.31
N TYR A 111 3.48 -3.28 -21.99
CA TYR A 111 4.43 -2.24 -22.35
C TYR A 111 5.11 -2.64 -23.65
N LYS A 112 4.79 -1.92 -24.73
CA LYS A 112 5.55 -1.97 -25.97
C LYS A 112 6.08 -0.56 -26.19
N GLU A 113 7.41 -0.41 -26.15
CA GLU A 113 8.00 0.77 -26.77
C GLU A 113 7.63 0.72 -28.24
N ASP A 114 6.89 1.73 -28.69
CA ASP A 114 6.59 1.86 -30.10
C ASP A 114 7.87 2.31 -30.80
N PRO A 115 8.53 1.46 -31.61
CA PRO A 115 9.76 1.83 -32.29
C PRO A 115 9.55 2.96 -33.31
N ALA A 116 8.29 3.32 -33.63
CA ALA A 116 7.97 4.45 -34.49
C ALA A 116 7.99 5.80 -33.75
N ILE A 117 8.01 5.82 -32.41
CA ILE A 117 8.19 7.06 -31.64
C ILE A 117 9.69 7.39 -31.63
N LEU A 118 10.15 8.03 -32.71
CA LEU A 118 11.44 8.70 -32.74
C LEU A 118 11.41 9.85 -31.73
N LYS A 119 11.91 9.58 -30.53
CA LYS A 119 12.22 10.64 -29.57
C LYS A 119 13.44 11.42 -30.07
N GLU A 120 13.48 12.71 -29.76
CA GLU A 120 14.55 13.58 -30.23
C GLU A 120 15.94 13.04 -29.86
N GLU A 121 16.08 12.46 -28.67
CA GLU A 121 17.29 11.78 -28.18
C GLU A 121 17.86 10.72 -29.13
N ALA A 122 17.01 10.04 -29.93
CA ALA A 122 17.42 9.02 -30.88
C ALA A 122 17.89 9.59 -32.23
N LEU A 123 17.70 10.90 -32.47
CA LEU A 123 18.17 11.56 -33.68
C LEU A 123 19.68 11.82 -33.57
N GLN A 124 20.42 11.43 -34.62
CA GLN A 124 21.89 11.55 -34.72
C GLN A 124 22.42 12.99 -34.51
N LYS A 125 21.57 14.02 -34.64
CA LYS A 125 21.90 15.43 -34.48
C LYS A 125 21.25 16.11 -33.28
N HIS A 126 20.63 15.37 -32.36
CA HIS A 126 20.08 15.96 -31.15
C HIS A 126 21.19 16.58 -30.29
N LEU A 127 20.82 17.64 -29.56
CA LEU A 127 21.59 18.72 -28.93
C LEU A 127 22.76 18.32 -28.01
N LYS A 128 23.68 17.46 -28.43
CA LYS A 128 24.88 17.07 -27.67
C LYS A 128 25.69 18.29 -27.21
N SER A 129 25.77 19.32 -28.07
CA SER A 129 26.51 20.55 -27.77
C SER A 129 25.85 21.47 -26.73
N GLU A 130 24.54 21.33 -26.45
CA GLU A 130 23.87 22.09 -25.39
C GLU A 130 23.83 21.33 -24.06
N LEU A 131 23.69 20.00 -24.09
CA LEU A 131 23.78 19.14 -22.90
C LEU A 131 25.18 19.16 -22.26
N GLU A 132 26.25 19.12 -23.07
CA GLU A 132 27.62 19.23 -22.57
C GLU A 132 27.91 20.56 -21.83
N LYS A 133 27.13 21.62 -22.11
CA LYS A 133 27.26 22.91 -21.41
C LYS A 133 26.52 22.92 -20.06
N ILE A 134 25.56 22.02 -19.85
CA ILE A 134 24.79 21.89 -18.61
C ILE A 134 25.51 20.95 -17.63
N ASP A 135 26.09 19.85 -18.13
CA ASP A 135 26.79 18.84 -17.30
C ASP A 135 28.13 19.31 -16.71
N GLY A 136 28.65 20.47 -17.14
CA GLY A 136 29.85 21.09 -16.58
C GLY A 136 29.70 21.59 -15.13
N ILE A 137 28.50 21.54 -14.54
CA ILE A 137 28.20 22.10 -13.21
C ILE A 137 27.95 21.02 -12.13
N THR A 138 27.70 19.76 -12.50
CA THR A 138 27.19 18.72 -11.57
C THR A 138 28.14 17.54 -11.30
N ASN A 139 29.44 17.66 -11.59
CA ASN A 139 30.43 16.67 -11.16
C ASN A 139 30.91 16.95 -9.73
N THR A 140 30.04 16.69 -8.73
CA THR A 140 30.46 16.52 -7.33
C THR A 140 29.45 15.69 -6.54
N VAL A 141 29.15 14.48 -6.99
CA VAL A 141 28.67 13.44 -6.06
C VAL A 141 29.43 12.16 -6.34
N SER A 142 30.36 11.89 -5.43
CA SER A 142 31.16 10.69 -5.30
C SER A 142 30.30 9.45 -5.11
N THR A 143 30.60 8.44 -5.91
CA THR A 143 30.07 7.08 -5.81
C THR A 143 30.60 6.41 -4.53
N GLU A 144 29.81 6.44 -3.47
CA GLU A 144 30.00 5.55 -2.32
C GLU A 144 29.18 4.26 -2.51
N ASN A 145 29.81 3.17 -2.09
CA ASN A 145 29.34 1.78 -2.10
C ASN A 145 27.93 1.61 -1.50
N ASN A 146 27.20 0.54 -1.85
CA ASN A 146 26.56 -0.35 -0.86
C ASN A 146 25.77 -1.52 -1.47
N GLU A 147 25.93 -2.68 -0.84
CA GLU A 147 25.24 -3.96 -1.07
C GLU A 147 23.71 -3.89 -0.84
N THR A 148 22.93 -3.33 -1.76
CA THR A 148 21.46 -3.31 -1.63
C THR A 148 20.71 -3.48 -2.97
N ASN A 149 21.10 -4.44 -3.80
CA ASN A 149 20.38 -4.72 -5.07
C ASN A 149 19.06 -5.49 -4.92
N ALA A 150 18.56 -5.72 -3.70
CA ALA A 150 17.28 -6.39 -3.47
C ALA A 150 16.07 -5.43 -3.34
N THR A 151 16.31 -4.12 -3.25
CA THR A 151 15.28 -3.16 -2.81
C THR A 151 14.80 -2.20 -3.90
N ILE A 152 15.42 -2.21 -5.09
CA ILE A 152 15.03 -1.32 -6.19
C ILE A 152 14.06 -2.07 -7.12
N ILE A 153 12.82 -1.57 -7.20
CA ILE A 153 11.82 -2.07 -8.15
C ILE A 153 12.28 -1.71 -9.57
N THR A 154 12.58 -2.71 -10.39
CA THR A 154 12.96 -2.49 -11.79
C THR A 154 11.75 -2.10 -12.64
N GLU A 155 11.95 -1.38 -13.75
CA GLU A 155 10.86 -1.04 -14.68
C GLU A 155 10.15 -2.29 -15.21
N GLN A 156 10.90 -3.36 -15.47
CA GLN A 156 10.33 -4.63 -15.92
C GLN A 156 9.39 -5.24 -14.87
N GLN A 157 9.77 -5.20 -13.58
CA GLN A 157 8.91 -5.66 -12.49
C GLN A 157 7.68 -4.77 -12.31
N LEU A 158 7.83 -3.46 -12.53
CA LEU A 158 6.74 -2.50 -12.43
C LEU A 158 5.65 -2.77 -13.48
N TYR A 159 6.02 -3.00 -14.74
CA TYR A 159 5.03 -3.28 -15.80
C TYR A 159 4.47 -4.70 -15.76
N LYS A 160 5.14 -5.63 -15.07
CA LYS A 160 4.64 -6.99 -14.87
C LYS A 160 3.46 -7.06 -13.91
N ASP A 161 3.25 -6.05 -13.08
CA ASP A 161 2.13 -6.02 -12.12
C ASP A 161 1.37 -4.70 -12.20
N ALA A 162 0.14 -4.77 -12.70
CA ALA A 162 -0.74 -3.63 -12.86
C ALA A 162 -1.09 -2.94 -11.53
N GLN A 163 -1.21 -3.71 -10.44
CA GLN A 163 -1.49 -3.16 -9.12
C GLN A 163 -0.28 -2.38 -8.61
N LEU A 164 0.92 -2.92 -8.80
CA LEU A 164 2.17 -2.24 -8.45
C LEU A 164 2.38 -0.96 -9.27
N LYS A 165 2.20 -1.02 -10.59
CA LYS A 165 2.28 0.16 -11.46
C LYS A 165 1.34 1.26 -11.00
N SER A 166 0.07 0.91 -10.80
CA SER A 166 -0.95 1.88 -10.39
C SER A 166 -0.61 2.48 -9.03
N ALA A 167 -0.18 1.68 -8.06
CA ALA A 167 0.19 2.16 -6.74
C ALA A 167 1.39 3.14 -6.79
N VAL A 168 2.40 2.84 -7.61
CA VAL A 168 3.55 3.72 -7.81
C VAL A 168 3.15 5.03 -8.50
N ASP A 169 2.27 4.97 -9.50
CA ASP A 169 1.79 6.18 -10.19
C ASP A 169 1.00 7.09 -9.25
N ILE A 170 0.13 6.50 -8.42
CA ILE A 170 -0.62 7.23 -7.40
C ILE A 170 0.33 7.85 -6.38
N LEU A 171 1.32 7.08 -5.91
CA LEU A 171 2.31 7.58 -4.95
C LEU A 171 3.11 8.75 -5.52
N LYS A 172 3.56 8.66 -6.78
CA LYS A 172 4.22 9.77 -7.49
C LYS A 172 3.31 10.98 -7.59
N ALA A 173 2.04 10.78 -7.94
CA ALA A 173 1.06 11.87 -8.01
C ALA A 173 0.88 12.56 -6.66
N LEU A 174 0.74 11.80 -5.57
CA LEU A 174 0.62 12.33 -4.21
C LEU A 174 1.85 13.16 -3.82
N ILE A 175 3.06 12.63 -4.05
CA ILE A 175 4.32 13.33 -3.77
C ILE A 175 4.41 14.63 -4.55
N ILE A 176 4.01 14.64 -5.83
CA ILE A 176 4.03 15.87 -6.66
C ILE A 176 3.02 16.89 -6.14
N THR A 177 1.82 16.46 -5.73
CA THR A 177 0.79 17.37 -5.23
C THR A 177 1.10 17.92 -3.84
N GLU A 178 1.76 17.14 -2.98
CA GLU A 178 2.08 17.55 -1.60
C GLU A 178 3.42 18.28 -1.50
N GLY A 179 4.41 17.89 -2.32
CA GLY A 179 5.73 18.53 -2.40
C GLY A 179 5.79 19.81 -3.22
N GLY A 180 4.65 20.28 -3.74
CA GLY A 180 4.52 21.54 -4.50
C GLY A 180 4.22 22.79 -3.65
N ASN A 181 4.26 22.69 -2.32
CA ASN A 181 4.10 23.81 -1.38
C ASN A 181 5.43 24.22 -0.75
#